data_AF-A0A351J0T1-F1
#
_entry.id   AF-A0A351J0T1-F1
#
_cell.length_a   1.000
_cell.length_b   1.000
_cell.length_c   1.000
_cell.angle_alpha   90.00
_cell.angle_beta   90.00
_cell.angle_gamma   90.00
#
_symmetry.space_group_name_H-M   'P 1'
#
loop_
_entity.id
_entity.type
_entity.pdbx_description
1 polymer ?
#
loop_
_entity_poly.entity_id
_entity_poly.type
_entity_poly.pdbx_seq_one_letter_code
_entity_poly.pdbx_strand_id
1 'polypeptide(L)'
;KVGKRLLLASVLEEIKEHLHLYQNASLKPDFIEMLQTLNDEFLTKQVTPKTLLTIGDNSPSVVFSDKLKDLAMILATYSHKLESEFSDTTGDLYRLAETLKVNSFFEQTCIYLDGFYSYTAPEYALIRELLNQAEKVVMTFELPKDEIPDESSPFFTLYRTMDTVTELARKADVPVEDVTPAFSMEVHPSLRFITENLSTGQIYDKDGSAIHLFASIDRYAEVKEVARRIVSLVQEGARYRDIRVFMRNPADYQGILEPVFNMYQIPCSFQTQRSPLSHPLSHFLFSSLDMIFHTPALYAFQNLIKSGYTGIDAVSSFEIESYAMTWRISGSAYFSPFTMHPRGYS
;
A
#
# COMPACT_ATOMS: atom_id res chain seq x y z
N LYS A 1 -1.57 -8.50 -6.65
CA LYS A 1 -1.68 -9.08 -5.28
C LYS A 1 -2.53 -10.36 -5.27
N VAL A 2 -3.83 -10.32 -5.57
CA VAL A 2 -4.70 -11.52 -5.54
C VAL A 2 -4.24 -12.64 -6.48
N GLY A 3 -3.86 -12.33 -7.73
CA GLY A 3 -3.33 -13.34 -8.66
C GLY A 3 -2.08 -14.05 -8.15
N LYS A 4 -1.16 -13.33 -7.50
CA LYS A 4 0.02 -13.91 -6.85
C LYS A 4 -0.37 -14.90 -5.73
N ARG A 5 -1.38 -14.55 -4.92
CA ARG A 5 -1.89 -15.43 -3.85
C ARG A 5 -2.52 -16.70 -4.43
N LEU A 6 -3.29 -16.59 -5.52
CA LEU A 6 -3.86 -17.76 -6.18
C LEU A 6 -2.78 -18.68 -6.77
N LEU A 7 -1.75 -18.09 -7.38
CA LEU A 7 -0.62 -18.87 -7.89
C LEU A 7 0.16 -19.54 -6.75
N LEU A 8 0.41 -18.84 -5.65
CA LEU A 8 1.01 -19.42 -4.44
C LEU A 8 0.15 -20.56 -3.88
N ALA A 9 -1.18 -20.39 -3.83
CA ALA A 9 -2.08 -21.44 -3.40
C ALA A 9 -1.99 -22.69 -4.29
N SER A 10 -1.96 -22.50 -5.62
CA SER A 10 -1.77 -23.59 -6.58
C SER A 10 -0.43 -24.30 -6.41
N VAL A 11 0.66 -23.54 -6.23
CA VAL A 11 2.00 -24.11 -5.99
C VAL A 11 2.02 -24.92 -4.69
N LEU A 12 1.42 -24.38 -3.63
CA LEU A 12 1.33 -25.05 -2.33
C LEU A 12 0.49 -26.33 -2.38
N GLU A 13 -0.55 -26.38 -3.21
CA GLU A 13 -1.34 -27.59 -3.45
C GLU A 13 -0.53 -28.64 -4.21
N GLU A 14 0.27 -28.23 -5.19
CA GLU A 14 1.11 -29.09 -6.03
C GLU A 14 2.27 -29.74 -5.25
N ILE A 15 2.98 -28.97 -4.43
CA ILE A 15 4.18 -29.45 -3.72
C ILE A 15 3.92 -29.89 -2.28
N LYS A 16 2.66 -29.87 -1.84
CA LYS A 16 2.27 -30.12 -0.44
C LYS A 16 2.91 -31.36 0.16
N GLU A 17 2.89 -32.47 -0.57
CA GLU A 17 3.40 -33.78 -0.13
C GLU A 17 4.93 -33.82 -0.01
N HIS A 18 5.63 -32.85 -0.62
CA HIS A 18 7.08 -32.71 -0.58
C HIS A 18 7.57 -31.76 0.52
N LEU A 19 6.67 -31.01 1.17
CA LEU A 19 7.02 -30.12 2.28
C LEU A 19 7.25 -30.94 3.54
N HIS A 20 8.16 -30.54 4.42
CA HIS A 20 8.44 -31.24 5.67
C HIS A 20 7.64 -30.68 6.85
N LEU A 21 7.53 -29.35 6.96
CA LEU A 21 6.89 -28.66 8.09
C LEU A 21 5.59 -27.96 7.69
N TYR A 22 5.50 -27.43 6.47
CA TYR A 22 4.35 -26.62 6.05
C TYR A 22 3.20 -27.41 5.41
N GLN A 23 3.24 -28.75 5.40
CA GLN A 23 2.20 -29.62 4.80
C GLN A 23 0.77 -29.25 5.24
N ASN A 24 0.57 -29.00 6.54
CA ASN A 24 -0.77 -28.71 7.11
C ASN A 24 -1.13 -27.22 7.12
N ALA A 25 -0.15 -26.34 6.92
CA ALA A 25 -0.34 -24.88 6.88
C ALA A 25 -0.58 -24.36 5.45
N SER A 26 -0.18 -25.13 4.43
CA SER A 26 -0.05 -24.74 3.02
C SER A 26 -1.31 -24.16 2.36
N LEU A 27 -2.52 -24.45 2.86
CA LEU A 27 -3.77 -23.97 2.26
C LEU A 27 -4.52 -22.93 3.10
N LYS A 28 -3.98 -22.50 4.24
CA LYS A 28 -4.63 -21.46 5.04
C LYS A 28 -4.45 -20.09 4.37
N PRO A 29 -5.51 -19.29 4.18
CA PRO A 29 -5.40 -17.97 3.57
C PRO A 29 -4.33 -17.07 4.22
N ASP A 30 -4.25 -17.08 5.55
CA ASP A 30 -3.25 -16.29 6.30
C ASP A 30 -1.82 -16.74 6.02
N PHE A 31 -1.60 -18.03 5.78
CA PHE A 31 -0.28 -18.55 5.45
C PHE A 31 0.14 -18.13 4.04
N ILE A 32 -0.78 -18.16 3.08
CA ILE A 32 -0.54 -17.67 1.71
C ILE A 32 -0.23 -16.17 1.73
N GLU A 33 -0.94 -15.38 2.54
CA GLU A 33 -0.68 -13.94 2.70
C GLU A 33 0.68 -13.68 3.35
N MET A 34 1.04 -14.45 4.38
CA MET A 34 2.37 -14.41 4.99
C MET A 34 3.45 -14.74 3.94
N LEU A 35 3.29 -15.81 3.17
CA LEU A 35 4.25 -16.21 2.14
C LEU A 35 4.41 -15.15 1.05
N GLN A 36 3.32 -14.51 0.63
CA GLN A 36 3.40 -13.43 -0.34
C GLN A 36 4.20 -12.25 0.22
N THR A 37 3.94 -11.88 1.49
CA THR A 37 4.67 -10.80 2.17
C THR A 37 6.15 -11.13 2.32
N LEU A 38 6.48 -12.36 2.72
CA LEU A 38 7.85 -12.85 2.82
C LEU A 38 8.55 -12.86 1.46
N ASN A 39 7.87 -13.31 0.40
CA ASN A 39 8.42 -13.29 -0.95
C ASN A 39 8.73 -11.86 -1.41
N ASP A 40 7.78 -10.93 -1.23
CA ASP A 40 7.96 -9.53 -1.60
C ASP A 40 9.14 -8.90 -0.80
N GLU A 41 9.32 -9.26 0.48
CA GLU A 41 10.46 -8.84 1.30
C GLU A 41 11.79 -9.46 0.84
N PHE A 42 11.81 -10.76 0.54
CA PHE A 42 13.01 -11.45 0.04
C PHE A 42 13.48 -10.91 -1.30
N LEU A 43 12.56 -10.63 -2.23
CA LEU A 43 12.88 -9.97 -3.50
C LEU A 43 13.50 -8.59 -3.25
N THR A 44 12.90 -7.81 -2.35
CA THR A 44 13.39 -6.47 -1.96
C THR A 44 14.81 -6.53 -1.37
N LYS A 45 15.16 -7.63 -0.70
CA LYS A 45 16.46 -7.85 -0.05
C LYS A 45 17.43 -8.76 -0.85
N GLN A 46 17.09 -9.14 -2.08
CA GLN A 46 17.87 -10.08 -2.92
C GLN A 46 18.15 -11.44 -2.24
N VAL A 47 17.23 -11.92 -1.41
CA VAL A 47 17.33 -13.25 -0.80
C VAL A 47 16.77 -14.28 -1.79
N THR A 48 17.65 -15.14 -2.30
CA THR A 48 17.26 -16.17 -3.28
C THR A 48 16.95 -17.51 -2.60
N PRO A 49 16.19 -18.42 -3.25
CA PRO A 49 16.01 -19.78 -2.74
C PRO A 49 17.34 -20.49 -2.43
N LYS A 50 18.39 -20.27 -3.23
CA LYS A 50 19.74 -20.82 -2.99
C LYS A 50 20.37 -20.26 -1.71
N THR A 51 20.15 -18.97 -1.43
CA THR A 51 20.59 -18.33 -0.18
C THR A 51 19.93 -19.00 1.02
N LEU A 52 18.62 -19.26 0.95
CA LEU A 52 17.87 -19.92 2.03
C LEU A 52 18.38 -21.34 2.29
N LEU A 53 18.63 -22.13 1.23
CA LEU A 53 19.21 -23.48 1.36
C LEU A 53 20.59 -23.42 2.03
N THR A 54 21.45 -22.51 1.60
CA THR A 54 22.80 -22.34 2.15
C THR A 54 22.77 -22.01 3.64
N ILE A 55 21.85 -21.12 4.07
CA ILE A 55 21.68 -20.79 5.50
C ILE A 55 21.10 -21.99 6.27
N GLY A 56 20.14 -22.69 5.67
CA GLY A 56 19.51 -23.88 6.26
C GLY A 56 20.50 -25.01 6.50
N ASP A 57 21.38 -25.30 5.54
CA ASP A 57 22.36 -26.38 5.65
C ASP A 57 23.46 -26.09 6.69
N ASN A 58 23.75 -24.82 6.94
CA ASN A 58 24.71 -24.39 7.96
C ASN A 58 24.06 -24.12 9.34
N SER A 59 22.75 -24.34 9.48
CA SER A 59 22.05 -24.07 10.74
C SER A 59 22.23 -25.21 11.75
N PRO A 60 22.54 -24.91 13.03
CA PRO A 60 22.58 -25.92 14.08
C PRO A 60 21.19 -26.43 14.49
N SER A 61 20.11 -25.76 14.04
CA SER A 61 18.73 -26.15 14.36
C SER A 61 18.08 -26.87 13.19
N VAL A 62 17.75 -28.15 13.39
CA VAL A 62 17.05 -28.97 12.39
C VAL A 62 15.72 -28.35 11.99
N VAL A 63 14.93 -27.89 12.95
CA VAL A 63 13.62 -27.27 12.68
C VAL A 63 13.76 -25.98 11.86
N PHE A 64 14.81 -25.19 12.10
CA PHE A 64 15.05 -23.99 11.30
C PHE A 64 15.52 -24.33 9.89
N SER A 65 16.40 -25.34 9.76
CA SER A 65 16.85 -25.87 8.47
C SER A 65 15.66 -26.33 7.62
N ASP A 66 14.77 -27.14 8.19
CA ASP A 66 13.59 -27.67 7.50
C ASP A 66 12.63 -26.55 7.07
N LYS A 67 12.44 -25.49 7.90
CA LYS A 67 11.64 -24.32 7.52
C LYS A 67 12.22 -23.62 6.30
N LEU A 68 13.53 -23.40 6.28
CA LEU A 68 14.19 -22.72 5.17
C LEU A 68 14.18 -23.56 3.89
N LYS A 69 14.28 -24.88 4.01
CA LYS A 69 14.16 -25.82 2.87
C LYS A 69 12.77 -25.80 2.27
N ASP A 70 11.72 -25.87 3.09
CA ASP A 70 10.35 -25.75 2.61
C ASP A 70 10.11 -24.39 1.93
N LEU A 71 10.55 -23.29 2.55
CA LEU A 71 10.45 -21.95 1.96
C LEU A 71 11.20 -21.86 0.63
N ALA A 72 12.43 -22.38 0.56
CA ALA A 72 13.19 -22.39 -0.69
C ALA A 72 12.46 -23.14 -1.80
N MET A 73 11.87 -24.29 -1.50
CA MET A 73 11.12 -25.08 -2.47
C MET A 73 9.83 -24.37 -2.93
N ILE A 74 9.07 -23.80 -2.00
CA ILE A 74 7.87 -23.01 -2.30
C ILE A 74 8.22 -21.84 -3.24
N LEU A 75 9.23 -21.04 -2.86
CA LEU A 75 9.60 -19.84 -3.60
C LEU A 75 10.24 -20.16 -4.94
N ALA A 76 11.07 -21.21 -5.04
CA ALA A 76 11.65 -21.64 -6.32
C ALA A 76 10.57 -22.11 -7.30
N THR A 77 9.62 -22.92 -6.83
CA THR A 77 8.51 -23.43 -7.65
C THR A 77 7.58 -22.28 -8.07
N TYR A 78 7.29 -21.37 -7.12
CA TYR A 78 6.52 -20.17 -7.40
C TYR A 78 7.16 -19.29 -8.47
N SER A 79 8.46 -18.96 -8.33
CA SER A 79 9.17 -18.14 -9.31
C SER A 79 9.21 -18.81 -10.68
N HIS A 80 9.44 -20.13 -10.75
CA HIS A 80 9.45 -20.85 -12.01
C HIS A 80 8.10 -20.77 -12.73
N LYS A 81 7.00 -21.06 -12.01
CA LYS A 81 5.64 -21.01 -12.57
C LYS A 81 5.24 -19.60 -12.99
N LEU A 82 5.68 -18.61 -12.20
CA LEU A 82 5.45 -17.21 -12.49
C LEU A 82 6.16 -16.78 -13.78
N GLU A 83 7.41 -17.18 -13.99
CA GLU A 83 8.19 -16.86 -15.20
C GLU A 83 7.69 -17.61 -16.46
N SER A 84 7.18 -18.83 -16.30
CA SER A 84 6.72 -19.63 -17.44
C SER A 84 5.33 -19.25 -17.95
N GLU A 85 4.44 -18.80 -17.06
CA GLU A 85 3.01 -18.61 -17.36
C GLU A 85 2.54 -17.14 -17.29
N PHE A 86 3.31 -16.25 -16.65
CA PHE A 86 2.85 -14.90 -16.35
C PHE A 86 3.95 -13.83 -16.57
N SER A 87 3.51 -12.58 -16.77
CA SER A 87 4.39 -11.41 -16.69
C SER A 87 4.23 -10.77 -15.30
N ASP A 88 5.14 -11.06 -14.36
CA ASP A 88 5.14 -10.40 -13.05
C ASP A 88 6.04 -9.16 -13.06
N THR A 89 5.45 -8.00 -12.82
CA THR A 89 6.16 -6.71 -12.79
C THR A 89 7.11 -6.59 -11.59
N THR A 90 6.99 -7.45 -10.59
CA THR A 90 7.80 -7.39 -9.35
C THR A 90 9.29 -7.66 -9.60
N GLY A 91 9.61 -8.37 -10.69
CA GLY A 91 10.98 -8.59 -11.14
C GLY A 91 11.46 -7.62 -12.22
N ASP A 92 10.65 -6.66 -12.67
CA ASP A 92 10.97 -5.82 -13.83
C ASP A 92 12.23 -5.00 -13.61
N LEU A 93 12.39 -4.39 -12.44
CA LEU A 93 13.58 -3.57 -12.14
C LEU A 93 14.85 -4.42 -12.13
N TYR A 94 14.78 -5.66 -11.64
CA TYR A 94 15.92 -6.58 -11.68
C TYR A 94 16.24 -7.02 -13.11
N ARG A 95 15.23 -7.43 -13.89
CA ARG A 95 15.42 -7.78 -15.30
C ARG A 95 15.93 -6.61 -16.13
N LEU A 96 15.45 -5.40 -15.86
CA LEU A 96 15.93 -4.18 -16.48
C LEU A 96 17.41 -3.96 -16.16
N ALA A 97 17.81 -4.05 -14.88
CA ALA A 97 19.21 -3.93 -14.50
C ALA A 97 20.10 -4.99 -15.20
N GLU A 98 19.70 -6.27 -15.23
CA GLU A 98 20.46 -7.30 -15.95
C GLU A 98 20.51 -7.07 -17.46
N THR A 99 19.42 -6.56 -18.05
CA THR A 99 19.36 -6.25 -19.49
C THR A 99 20.26 -5.08 -19.86
N LEU A 100 20.36 -4.07 -18.98
CA LEU A 100 21.23 -2.90 -19.18
C LEU A 100 22.70 -3.30 -19.17
N LYS A 101 23.12 -4.34 -18.43
CA LYS A 101 24.53 -4.80 -18.45
C LYS A 101 25.06 -5.14 -19.84
N VAL A 102 24.18 -5.52 -20.77
CA VAL A 102 24.54 -5.87 -22.16
C VAL A 102 23.97 -4.90 -23.20
N ASN A 103 23.23 -3.88 -22.78
CA ASN A 103 22.64 -2.87 -23.66
C ASN A 103 22.89 -1.45 -23.13
N SER A 104 23.46 -0.59 -23.98
CA SER A 104 23.75 0.80 -23.65
C SER A 104 22.57 1.74 -23.91
N PHE A 105 21.43 1.52 -23.24
CA PHE A 105 20.23 2.32 -23.50
C PHE A 105 20.37 3.78 -23.05
N PHE A 106 21.14 4.03 -21.98
CA PHE A 106 21.26 5.35 -21.37
C PHE A 106 22.49 6.16 -21.83
N GLU A 107 23.20 5.71 -22.86
CA GLU A 107 24.29 6.50 -23.45
C GLU A 107 23.79 7.89 -23.86
N GLN A 108 24.58 8.93 -23.55
CA GLN A 108 24.25 10.34 -23.86
C GLN A 108 22.96 10.84 -23.22
N THR A 109 22.58 10.29 -22.06
CA THR A 109 21.42 10.75 -21.29
C THR A 109 21.80 11.39 -19.96
N CYS A 110 21.00 12.39 -19.56
CA CYS A 110 21.03 12.98 -18.22
C CYS A 110 19.80 12.51 -17.45
N ILE A 111 20.01 11.91 -16.28
CA ILE A 111 18.96 11.32 -15.45
C ILE A 111 18.83 12.11 -14.16
N TYR A 112 17.59 12.38 -13.75
CA TYR A 112 17.27 13.07 -12.51
C TYR A 112 16.39 12.17 -11.63
N LEU A 113 16.86 11.85 -10.43
CA LEU A 113 16.11 11.11 -9.42
C LEU A 113 15.80 12.04 -8.26
N ASP A 114 14.53 12.36 -8.07
CA ASP A 114 14.03 13.32 -7.07
C ASP A 114 12.84 12.76 -6.30
N GLY A 115 12.77 13.09 -5.00
CA GLY A 115 11.66 12.70 -4.12
C GLY A 115 11.74 11.29 -3.51
N PHE A 116 12.92 10.65 -3.52
CA PHE A 116 13.12 9.31 -2.95
C PHE A 116 13.81 9.37 -1.58
N TYR A 117 13.25 8.66 -0.59
CA TYR A 117 13.85 8.55 0.76
C TYR A 117 14.84 7.42 0.90
N SER A 118 14.61 6.33 0.17
CA SER A 118 15.44 5.13 0.13
C SER A 118 15.18 4.36 -1.15
N TYR A 119 16.07 3.42 -1.45
CA TYR A 119 15.93 2.49 -2.55
C TYR A 119 15.96 1.05 -2.05
N THR A 120 15.23 0.20 -2.75
CA THR A 120 15.25 -1.26 -2.62
C THR A 120 16.49 -1.84 -3.32
N ALA A 121 16.83 -3.09 -3.03
CA ALA A 121 18.01 -3.69 -3.64
C ALA A 121 17.93 -3.79 -5.19
N PRO A 122 16.77 -4.08 -5.82
CA PRO A 122 16.63 -3.96 -7.28
C PRO A 122 16.80 -2.53 -7.81
N GLU A 123 16.30 -1.52 -7.11
CA GLU A 123 16.50 -0.11 -7.49
C GLU A 123 17.97 0.29 -7.38
N TYR A 124 18.69 -0.16 -6.35
CA TYR A 124 20.15 0.04 -6.28
C TYR A 124 20.90 -0.66 -7.40
N ALA A 125 20.46 -1.85 -7.83
CA ALA A 125 21.04 -2.54 -8.98
C ALA A 125 20.82 -1.74 -10.26
N LEU A 126 19.62 -1.19 -10.46
CA LEU A 126 19.33 -0.29 -11.58
C LEU A 126 20.19 0.98 -11.52
N ILE A 127 20.25 1.66 -10.38
CA ILE A 127 21.07 2.87 -10.17
C ILE A 127 22.52 2.61 -10.55
N ARG A 128 23.08 1.45 -10.21
CA ARG A 128 24.44 1.07 -10.61
C ARG A 128 24.61 1.08 -12.13
N GLU A 129 23.67 0.50 -12.87
CA GLU A 129 23.74 0.50 -14.33
C GLU A 129 23.51 1.91 -14.92
N LEU A 130 22.66 2.73 -14.29
CA LEU A 130 22.50 4.14 -14.68
C LEU A 130 23.80 4.91 -14.51
N LEU A 131 24.50 4.74 -13.38
CA LEU A 131 25.80 5.38 -13.12
C LEU A 131 26.87 4.95 -14.13
N ASN A 132 26.83 3.69 -14.59
CA ASN A 132 27.80 3.17 -15.57
C ASN A 132 27.56 3.66 -17.00
N GLN A 133 26.31 4.00 -17.37
CA GLN A 133 25.94 4.29 -18.76
C GLN A 133 25.61 5.75 -19.04
N ALA A 134 24.93 6.41 -18.10
CA ALA A 134 24.44 7.76 -18.31
C ALA A 134 25.59 8.77 -18.33
N GLU A 135 25.43 9.84 -19.11
CA GLU A 135 26.40 10.95 -19.10
C GLU A 135 26.38 11.67 -17.75
N LYS A 136 25.19 11.80 -17.15
CA LYS A 136 25.02 12.43 -15.85
C LYS A 136 23.84 11.82 -15.10
N VAL A 137 24.04 11.53 -13.82
CA VAL A 137 22.95 11.18 -12.89
C VAL A 137 22.93 12.22 -11.78
N VAL A 138 21.80 12.90 -11.62
CA VAL A 138 21.54 13.89 -10.58
C VAL A 138 20.55 13.29 -9.60
N MET A 139 20.94 13.21 -8.32
CA MET A 139 20.07 12.75 -7.25
C MET A 139 19.93 13.85 -6.21
N THR A 140 18.72 14.07 -5.72
CA THR A 140 18.43 15.08 -4.69
C THR A 140 18.21 14.42 -3.33
N PHE A 141 18.76 15.02 -2.28
CA PHE A 141 18.59 14.56 -0.90
C PHE A 141 18.31 15.76 0.01
N GLU A 142 17.20 15.70 0.75
CA GLU A 142 16.81 16.73 1.71
C GLU A 142 17.50 16.46 3.06
N LEU A 143 18.69 17.01 3.24
CA LEU A 143 19.51 16.80 4.44
C LEU A 143 19.81 18.12 5.17
N PRO A 144 19.98 18.09 6.50
CA PRO A 144 20.49 19.22 7.24
C PRO A 144 21.91 19.57 6.77
N LYS A 145 22.17 20.87 6.61
CA LYS A 145 23.38 21.37 5.94
C LYS A 145 24.68 21.05 6.69
N ASP A 146 24.66 21.12 8.02
CA ASP A 146 25.86 21.10 8.86
C ASP A 146 25.82 19.99 9.93
N GLU A 147 24.95 18.99 9.74
CA GLU A 147 24.74 17.92 10.72
C GLU A 147 24.71 16.57 10.01
N ILE A 148 25.49 15.61 10.50
CA ILE A 148 25.37 14.20 10.09
C ILE A 148 24.26 13.59 10.95
N PRO A 149 23.11 13.19 10.37
CA PRO A 149 22.03 12.60 11.14
C PRO A 149 22.47 11.31 11.84
N ASP A 150 22.18 11.19 13.14
CA ASP A 150 22.31 9.92 13.86
C ASP A 150 21.08 9.01 13.64
N GLU A 151 21.09 7.79 14.17
CA GLU A 151 19.99 6.82 14.00
C GLU A 151 18.63 7.29 14.57
N SER A 152 18.64 8.27 15.48
CA SER A 152 17.43 8.82 16.08
C SER A 152 16.81 9.94 15.22
N SER A 153 17.59 10.51 14.31
CA SER A 153 17.16 11.60 13.43
C SER A 153 16.17 11.10 12.36
N PRO A 154 15.10 11.88 12.06
CA PRO A 154 14.20 11.55 10.97
C PRO A 154 14.89 11.57 9.58
N PHE A 155 16.07 12.21 9.47
CA PHE A 155 16.85 12.30 8.24
C PHE A 155 17.85 11.15 8.06
N PHE A 156 17.98 10.23 9.04
CA PHE A 156 18.96 9.15 8.99
C PHE A 156 18.85 8.27 7.75
N THR A 157 17.62 7.92 7.36
CA THR A 157 17.37 7.07 6.18
C THR A 157 17.82 7.75 4.89
N LEU A 158 17.58 9.06 4.75
CA LEU A 158 18.05 9.83 3.60
C LEU A 158 19.57 9.91 3.56
N TYR A 159 20.20 10.17 4.71
CA TYR A 159 21.65 10.23 4.82
C TYR A 159 22.29 8.89 4.45
N ARG A 160 21.76 7.79 5.00
CA ARG A 160 22.20 6.42 4.66
C ARG A 160 22.06 6.13 3.17
N THR A 161 20.99 6.59 2.54
CA THR A 161 20.73 6.39 1.10
C THR A 161 21.74 7.17 0.25
N MET A 162 21.98 8.44 0.58
CA MET A 162 23.00 9.27 -0.07
C MET A 162 24.39 8.63 0.05
N ASP A 163 24.78 8.19 1.26
CA ASP A 163 26.06 7.53 1.52
C ASP A 163 26.20 6.23 0.70
N THR A 164 25.15 5.41 0.65
CA THR A 164 25.14 4.19 -0.15
C THR A 164 25.27 4.46 -1.65
N VAL A 165 24.58 5.46 -2.19
CA VAL A 165 24.71 5.84 -3.61
C VAL A 165 26.11 6.40 -3.90
N THR A 166 26.65 7.21 -3.01
CA THR A 166 28.02 7.77 -3.14
C THR A 166 29.06 6.67 -3.19
N GLU A 167 28.91 5.64 -2.34
CA GLU A 167 29.77 4.45 -2.36
C GLU A 167 29.60 3.61 -3.66
N LEU A 168 28.39 3.53 -4.20
CA LEU A 168 28.16 2.88 -5.49
C LEU A 168 28.86 3.63 -6.64
N ALA A 169 28.77 4.95 -6.67
CA ALA A 169 29.46 5.79 -7.66
C ALA A 169 30.98 5.64 -7.54
N ARG A 170 31.52 5.64 -6.30
CA ARG A 170 32.95 5.40 -6.05
C ARG A 170 33.42 4.04 -6.57
N LYS A 171 32.63 2.98 -6.35
CA LYS A 171 32.93 1.63 -6.85
C LYS A 171 32.88 1.53 -8.38
N ALA A 172 32.10 2.40 -9.03
CA ALA A 172 31.98 2.51 -10.47
C ALA A 172 33.00 3.49 -11.09
N ASP A 173 33.89 4.07 -10.29
CA ASP A 173 34.85 5.11 -10.70
C ASP A 173 34.16 6.35 -11.33
N VAL A 174 32.95 6.66 -10.87
CA VAL A 174 32.17 7.83 -11.31
C VAL A 174 32.44 8.99 -10.35
N PRO A 175 32.87 10.17 -10.85
CA PRO A 175 33.10 11.33 -10.01
C PRO A 175 31.79 11.83 -9.40
N VAL A 176 31.82 12.12 -8.09
CA VAL A 176 30.66 12.65 -7.35
C VAL A 176 30.89 14.12 -7.07
N GLU A 177 29.93 14.96 -7.49
CA GLU A 177 29.88 16.38 -7.17
C GLU A 177 28.74 16.61 -6.18
N ASP A 178 29.07 17.14 -4.99
CA ASP A 178 28.07 17.58 -4.01
C ASP A 178 27.75 19.05 -4.25
N VAL A 179 26.50 19.32 -4.64
CA VAL A 179 26.00 20.66 -4.94
C VAL A 179 24.85 20.97 -4.00
N THR A 180 25.08 21.88 -3.05
CA THR A 180 23.97 22.50 -2.31
C THR A 180 23.40 23.64 -3.16
N PRO A 181 22.16 23.53 -3.69
CA PRO A 181 21.59 24.59 -4.50
C PRO A 181 21.42 25.86 -3.67
N ALA A 182 21.77 27.01 -4.26
CA ALA A 182 21.49 28.33 -3.68
C ALA A 182 20.00 28.67 -3.88
N PHE A 183 19.12 27.90 -3.24
CA PHE A 183 17.69 28.15 -3.26
C PHE A 183 17.25 28.63 -1.88
N SER A 184 16.68 29.83 -1.82
CA SER A 184 16.01 30.35 -0.63
C SER A 184 14.57 30.60 -0.98
N MET A 185 13.67 29.79 -0.40
CA MET A 185 12.26 30.14 -0.40
C MET A 185 12.03 31.20 0.68
N GLU A 186 11.36 32.28 0.30
CA GLU A 186 10.88 33.25 1.26
C GLU A 186 9.73 32.61 2.05
N VAL A 187 10.03 32.21 3.28
CA VAL A 187 9.07 31.61 4.21
C VAL A 187 8.98 32.48 5.45
N HIS A 188 7.82 32.45 6.11
CA HIS A 188 7.63 33.19 7.36
C HIS A 188 8.70 32.77 8.39
N PRO A 189 9.29 33.70 9.16
CA PRO A 189 10.37 33.39 10.10
C PRO A 189 10.03 32.28 11.11
N SER A 190 8.76 32.17 11.54
CA SER A 190 8.30 31.09 12.42
C SER A 190 8.36 29.71 11.77
N LEU A 191 8.12 29.60 10.45
CA LEU A 191 8.22 28.34 9.71
C LEU A 191 9.68 27.94 9.52
N ARG A 192 10.57 28.89 9.20
CA ARG A 192 12.01 28.63 9.14
C ARG A 192 12.55 28.18 10.50
N PHE A 193 12.12 28.86 11.57
CA PHE A 193 12.55 28.55 12.92
C PHE A 193 12.17 27.12 13.32
N ILE A 194 10.91 26.71 13.10
CA ILE A 194 10.47 25.36 13.49
C ILE A 194 11.20 24.28 12.68
N THR A 195 11.50 24.51 11.39
CA THR A 195 12.24 23.54 10.57
C THR A 195 13.70 23.39 11.01
N GLU A 196 14.35 24.48 11.43
CA GLU A 196 15.75 24.46 11.87
C GLU A 196 15.92 23.98 13.33
N ASN A 197 14.89 24.14 14.16
CA ASN A 197 15.01 23.98 15.62
C ASN A 197 14.10 22.89 16.22
N LEU A 198 13.40 22.10 15.39
CA LEU A 198 12.39 21.12 15.85
C LEU A 198 12.85 20.20 16.98
N SER A 199 14.12 19.77 16.93
CA SER A 199 14.75 18.84 17.88
C SER A 199 15.58 19.52 18.97
N THR A 200 15.74 20.84 18.92
CA THR A 200 16.72 21.57 19.76
C THR A 200 16.10 22.13 21.05
N GLY A 201 14.77 22.19 21.13
CA GLY A 201 14.05 22.79 22.26
C GLY A 201 14.14 24.33 22.34
N GLN A 202 14.68 25.00 21.32
CA GLN A 202 14.73 26.45 21.28
C GLN A 202 13.32 27.07 21.15
N ILE A 203 13.14 28.26 21.73
CA ILE A 203 11.86 28.97 21.76
C ILE A 203 11.87 30.10 20.70
N TYR A 204 10.81 30.18 19.91
CA TYR A 204 10.60 31.27 18.96
C TYR A 204 10.09 32.52 19.71
N ASP A 205 10.94 33.53 19.84
CA ASP A 205 10.68 34.75 20.63
C ASP A 205 10.57 36.01 19.74
N LYS A 206 9.79 35.93 18.65
CA LYS A 206 9.51 37.07 17.77
C LYS A 206 8.01 37.32 17.68
N ASP A 207 7.65 38.58 17.47
CA ASP A 207 6.26 38.98 17.28
C ASP A 207 5.67 38.38 16.00
N GLY A 208 4.52 37.72 16.15
CA GLY A 208 3.77 37.12 15.05
C GLY A 208 4.27 35.73 14.63
N SER A 209 3.32 34.85 14.30
CA SER A 209 3.57 33.49 13.84
C SER A 209 2.60 33.13 12.73
N ALA A 210 3.11 32.48 11.67
CA ALA A 210 2.28 31.84 10.65
C ALA A 210 1.77 30.46 11.09
N ILE A 211 2.21 29.97 12.26
CA ILE A 211 1.82 28.69 12.84
C ILE A 211 0.70 28.93 13.84
N HIS A 212 -0.41 28.24 13.65
CA HIS A 212 -1.56 28.26 14.54
C HIS A 212 -1.83 26.86 15.08
N LEU A 213 -1.97 26.76 16.40
CA LEU A 213 -2.40 25.54 17.08
C LEU A 213 -3.84 25.73 17.52
N PHE A 214 -4.64 24.69 17.36
CA PHE A 214 -6.01 24.65 17.88
C PHE A 214 -6.28 23.27 18.48
N ALA A 215 -7.26 23.22 19.38
CA ALA A 215 -7.76 21.99 19.96
C ALA A 215 -9.24 21.83 19.63
N SER A 216 -9.65 20.60 19.35
CA SER A 216 -11.02 20.21 19.08
C SER A 216 -11.50 19.18 20.10
N ILE A 217 -12.82 19.08 20.29
CA ILE A 217 -13.43 18.10 21.21
C ILE A 217 -13.52 16.70 20.59
N ASP A 218 -13.55 16.61 19.26
CA ASP A 218 -13.56 15.38 18.49
C ASP A 218 -13.06 15.64 17.06
N ARG A 219 -12.93 14.56 16.27
CA ARG A 219 -12.47 14.62 14.87
C ARG A 219 -13.45 15.34 13.95
N TYR A 220 -14.75 15.31 14.24
CA TYR A 220 -15.75 16.00 13.41
C TYR A 220 -15.61 17.51 13.56
N ALA A 221 -15.47 18.00 14.79
CA ALA A 221 -15.17 19.39 15.11
C ALA A 221 -13.81 19.82 14.53
N GLU A 222 -12.79 18.96 14.60
CA GLU A 222 -11.49 19.21 13.98
C GLU A 222 -11.59 19.49 12.49
N VAL A 223 -12.20 18.58 11.73
CA VAL A 223 -12.37 18.71 10.28
C VAL A 223 -13.23 19.92 9.93
N LYS A 224 -14.24 20.23 10.74
CA LYS A 224 -15.07 21.42 10.56
C LYS A 224 -14.27 22.71 10.71
N GLU A 225 -13.42 22.81 11.73
CA GLU A 225 -12.57 23.99 11.93
C GLU A 225 -11.51 24.10 10.81
N VAL A 226 -10.93 22.99 10.37
CA VAL A 226 -10.06 22.96 9.17
C VAL A 226 -10.80 23.48 7.95
N ALA A 227 -12.02 23.00 7.67
CA ALA A 227 -12.83 23.45 6.55
C ALA A 227 -13.12 24.96 6.61
N ARG A 228 -13.46 25.48 7.79
CA ARG A 228 -13.66 26.93 8.01
C ARG A 228 -12.39 27.71 7.71
N ARG A 229 -11.23 27.22 8.15
CA ARG A 229 -9.95 27.90 7.89
C ARG A 229 -9.60 27.90 6.40
N ILE A 230 -9.83 26.79 5.70
CA ILE A 230 -9.66 26.70 4.24
C ILE A 230 -10.51 27.77 3.54
N VAL A 231 -11.79 27.88 3.88
CA VAL A 231 -12.68 28.88 3.28
C VAL A 231 -12.21 30.31 3.58
N SER A 232 -11.77 30.60 4.80
CA SER A 232 -11.18 31.89 5.18
C SER A 232 -9.96 32.22 4.31
N LEU A 233 -9.01 31.29 4.17
CA LEU A 233 -7.80 31.47 3.37
C LEU A 233 -8.13 31.74 1.90
N VAL A 234 -9.14 31.06 1.36
CA VAL A 234 -9.58 31.28 -0.03
C VAL A 234 -10.25 32.65 -0.19
N GLN A 235 -11.02 33.10 0.80
CA GLN A 235 -11.58 34.46 0.83
C GLN A 235 -10.50 35.54 0.93
N GLU A 236 -9.39 35.23 1.62
CA GLU A 236 -8.19 36.07 1.72
C GLU A 236 -7.35 36.08 0.43
N GLY A 237 -7.70 35.26 -0.58
CA GLY A 237 -7.09 35.26 -1.91
C GLY A 237 -6.25 34.02 -2.25
N ALA A 238 -6.13 33.05 -1.34
CA ALA A 238 -5.48 31.77 -1.65
C ALA A 238 -6.32 30.94 -2.63
N ARG A 239 -5.69 30.03 -3.38
CA ARG A 239 -6.41 29.04 -4.20
C ARG A 239 -6.44 27.71 -3.46
N TYR A 240 -7.50 26.90 -3.69
CA TYR A 240 -7.59 25.57 -3.08
C TYR A 240 -6.35 24.68 -3.34
N ARG A 241 -5.71 24.80 -4.51
CA ARG A 241 -4.49 24.05 -4.85
C ARG A 241 -3.25 24.44 -4.04
N ASP A 242 -3.28 25.60 -3.39
CA ASP A 242 -2.18 26.10 -2.55
C ASP A 242 -2.28 25.52 -1.13
N ILE A 243 -3.41 24.86 -0.81
CA ILE A 243 -3.70 24.32 0.52
C ILE A 243 -3.60 22.80 0.51
N ARG A 244 -2.81 22.26 1.43
CA ARG A 244 -2.67 20.81 1.63
C ARG A 244 -3.08 20.44 3.05
N VAL A 245 -3.87 19.37 3.17
CA VAL A 245 -4.28 18.81 4.47
C VAL A 245 -3.58 17.46 4.61
N PHE A 246 -2.73 17.35 5.64
CA PHE A 246 -2.02 16.12 5.96
C PHE A 246 -2.64 15.47 7.20
N MET A 247 -2.72 14.14 7.18
CA MET A 247 -3.18 13.34 8.31
C MET A 247 -2.33 12.08 8.40
N ARG A 248 -2.00 11.66 9.62
CA ARG A 248 -1.15 10.48 9.83
C ARG A 248 -1.87 9.20 9.39
N ASN A 249 -3.16 9.09 9.69
CA ASN A 249 -3.99 7.94 9.33
C ASN A 249 -5.32 8.41 8.72
N PRO A 250 -5.47 8.37 7.38
CA PRO A 250 -6.71 8.78 6.72
C PRO A 250 -7.94 7.95 7.10
N ALA A 251 -7.76 6.69 7.52
CA ALA A 251 -8.86 5.82 7.92
C ALA A 251 -9.63 6.36 9.13
N ASP A 252 -8.96 7.07 10.04
CA ASP A 252 -9.58 7.64 11.24
C ASP A 252 -10.56 8.78 10.95
N TYR A 253 -10.48 9.36 9.75
CA TYR A 253 -11.33 10.45 9.26
C TYR A 253 -12.32 9.98 8.17
N GLN A 254 -12.37 8.68 7.88
CA GLN A 254 -13.27 8.11 6.90
C GLN A 254 -14.74 8.35 7.31
N GLY A 255 -15.55 8.78 6.35
CA GLY A 255 -16.96 9.12 6.61
C GLY A 255 -17.18 10.48 7.30
N ILE A 256 -16.13 11.20 7.71
CA ILE A 256 -16.23 12.56 8.26
C ILE A 256 -15.77 13.59 7.21
N LEU A 257 -14.61 13.36 6.60
CA LEU A 257 -13.94 14.38 5.79
C LEU A 257 -14.72 14.75 4.52
N GLU A 258 -15.19 13.74 3.77
CA GLU A 258 -15.96 13.96 2.55
C GLU A 258 -17.31 14.67 2.81
N PRO A 259 -18.15 14.24 3.77
CA PRO A 259 -19.38 14.98 4.09
C PRO A 259 -19.15 16.43 4.53
N VAL A 260 -18.15 16.68 5.39
CA VAL A 260 -17.87 18.05 5.86
C VAL A 260 -17.36 18.92 4.72
N PHE A 261 -16.41 18.44 3.91
CA PHE A 261 -15.88 19.24 2.80
C PHE A 261 -16.95 19.51 1.73
N ASN A 262 -17.84 18.55 1.47
CA ASN A 262 -18.99 18.75 0.59
C ASN A 262 -19.95 19.81 1.15
N MET A 263 -20.21 19.82 2.47
CA MET A 263 -21.04 20.84 3.12
C MET A 263 -20.44 22.25 2.98
N TYR A 264 -19.11 22.39 3.03
CA TYR A 264 -18.40 23.66 2.82
C TYR A 264 -18.06 23.95 1.35
N GLN A 265 -18.48 23.10 0.41
CA GLN A 265 -18.19 23.19 -1.02
C GLN A 265 -16.68 23.28 -1.34
N ILE A 266 -15.85 22.56 -0.57
CA ILE A 266 -14.40 22.52 -0.76
C ILE A 266 -14.07 21.40 -1.76
N PRO A 267 -13.52 21.69 -2.94
CA PRO A 267 -13.08 20.66 -3.87
C PRO A 267 -11.87 19.93 -3.29
N CYS A 268 -11.97 18.62 -3.09
CA CYS A 268 -10.90 17.81 -2.54
C CYS A 268 -10.72 16.51 -3.33
N SER A 269 -9.48 16.18 -3.63
CA SER A 269 -9.10 14.89 -4.20
C SER A 269 -8.63 13.98 -3.08
N PHE A 270 -9.42 12.97 -2.77
CA PHE A 270 -9.04 11.96 -1.79
C PHE A 270 -8.16 10.91 -2.47
N GLN A 271 -6.94 10.72 -1.98
CA GLN A 271 -6.11 9.57 -2.36
C GLN A 271 -6.53 8.29 -1.59
N THR A 272 -7.83 8.06 -1.43
CA THR A 272 -8.33 6.83 -0.82
C THR A 272 -8.86 5.89 -1.89
N GLN A 273 -8.32 4.68 -1.93
CA GLN A 273 -8.90 3.62 -2.73
C GLN A 273 -10.20 3.18 -2.06
N ARG A 274 -11.36 3.48 -2.68
CA ARG A 274 -12.62 2.90 -2.23
C ARG A 274 -12.56 1.39 -2.42
N SER A 275 -12.90 0.63 -1.38
CA SER A 275 -12.93 -0.83 -1.48
C SER A 275 -13.97 -1.25 -2.53
N PRO A 276 -13.60 -2.03 -3.55
CA PRO A 276 -14.56 -2.59 -4.50
C PRO A 276 -15.65 -3.41 -3.81
N LEU A 277 -15.37 -3.97 -2.63
CA LEU A 277 -16.34 -4.73 -1.83
C LEU A 277 -17.57 -3.90 -1.41
N SER A 278 -17.42 -2.58 -1.32
CA SER A 278 -18.54 -1.67 -1.02
C SER A 278 -19.43 -1.40 -2.23
N HIS A 279 -19.05 -1.87 -3.41
CA HIS A 279 -19.84 -1.70 -4.62
C HIS A 279 -21.02 -2.69 -4.64
N PRO A 280 -22.24 -2.27 -5.02
CA PRO A 280 -23.41 -3.16 -5.07
C PRO A 280 -23.21 -4.45 -5.88
N LEU A 281 -22.40 -4.40 -6.94
CA LEU A 281 -22.04 -5.59 -7.73
C LEU A 281 -21.30 -6.65 -6.91
N SER A 282 -20.37 -6.23 -6.05
CA SER A 282 -19.64 -7.16 -5.18
C SER A 282 -20.59 -7.81 -4.18
N HIS A 283 -21.50 -7.02 -3.58
CA HIS A 283 -22.55 -7.56 -2.71
C HIS A 283 -23.42 -8.60 -3.43
N PHE A 284 -23.83 -8.32 -4.67
CA PHE A 284 -24.58 -9.27 -5.50
C PHE A 284 -23.82 -10.58 -5.72
N LEU A 285 -22.57 -10.50 -6.18
CA LEU A 285 -21.75 -11.68 -6.49
C LEU A 285 -21.48 -12.53 -5.25
N PHE A 286 -20.98 -11.93 -4.17
CA PHE A 286 -20.68 -12.68 -2.94
C PHE A 286 -21.94 -13.25 -2.31
N SER A 287 -23.04 -12.49 -2.26
CA SER A 287 -24.30 -12.99 -1.72
C SER A 287 -24.89 -14.12 -2.58
N SER A 288 -24.69 -14.10 -3.90
CA SER A 288 -25.08 -15.22 -4.78
C SER A 288 -24.28 -16.48 -4.47
N LEU A 289 -22.95 -16.35 -4.30
CA LEU A 289 -22.08 -17.46 -3.96
C LEU A 289 -22.40 -18.02 -2.57
N ASP A 290 -22.62 -17.15 -1.58
CA ASP A 290 -23.00 -17.55 -0.22
C ASP A 290 -24.31 -18.34 -0.21
N MET A 291 -25.29 -17.92 -1.01
CA MET A 291 -26.55 -18.66 -1.15
C MET A 291 -26.34 -20.05 -1.76
N ILE A 292 -25.40 -20.23 -2.70
CA ILE A 292 -25.18 -21.50 -3.40
C ILE A 292 -24.27 -22.45 -2.62
N PHE A 293 -23.15 -21.94 -2.10
CA PHE A 293 -22.06 -22.74 -1.53
C PHE A 293 -22.10 -22.87 -0.01
N HIS A 294 -22.88 -22.02 0.67
CA HIS A 294 -23.10 -22.09 2.11
C HIS A 294 -24.58 -22.29 2.43
N THR A 295 -24.90 -22.52 3.70
CA THR A 295 -26.30 -22.61 4.13
C THR A 295 -26.97 -21.25 3.93
N PRO A 296 -27.99 -21.13 3.06
CA PRO A 296 -28.68 -19.86 2.80
C PRO A 296 -29.15 -19.16 4.07
N ALA A 297 -28.66 -17.94 4.26
CA ALA A 297 -28.98 -17.07 5.38
C ALA A 297 -29.80 -15.86 4.91
N LEU A 298 -30.65 -15.34 5.80
CA LEU A 298 -31.52 -14.19 5.52
C LEU A 298 -30.72 -12.97 5.04
N TYR A 299 -29.57 -12.69 5.65
CA TYR A 299 -28.73 -11.54 5.29
C TYR A 299 -28.17 -11.64 3.86
N ALA A 300 -27.70 -12.83 3.44
CA ALA A 300 -27.23 -13.06 2.07
C ALA A 300 -28.39 -12.91 1.07
N PHE A 301 -29.57 -13.45 1.41
CA PHE A 301 -30.76 -13.28 0.59
C PHE A 301 -31.20 -11.82 0.45
N GLN A 302 -31.21 -11.05 1.54
CA GLN A 302 -31.53 -9.62 1.54
C GLN A 302 -30.56 -8.82 0.66
N ASN A 303 -29.26 -9.05 0.81
CA ASN A 303 -28.24 -8.38 -0.01
C ASN A 303 -28.39 -8.74 -1.49
N LEU A 304 -28.74 -9.99 -1.80
CA LEU A 304 -28.96 -10.46 -3.16
C LEU A 304 -30.13 -9.71 -3.80
N ILE A 305 -31.32 -9.75 -3.18
CA ILE A 305 -32.55 -9.16 -3.76
C ILE A 305 -32.50 -7.62 -3.80
N LYS A 306 -31.77 -6.97 -2.86
CA LYS A 306 -31.63 -5.52 -2.79
C LYS A 306 -30.42 -4.97 -3.55
N SER A 307 -29.61 -5.84 -4.17
CA SER A 307 -28.39 -5.43 -4.88
C SER A 307 -28.64 -4.56 -6.12
N GLY A 308 -29.86 -4.57 -6.66
CA GLY A 308 -30.22 -3.92 -7.93
C GLY A 308 -29.86 -4.70 -9.19
N TYR A 309 -29.20 -5.87 -9.06
CA TYR A 309 -28.78 -6.71 -10.21
C TYR A 309 -29.71 -7.89 -10.50
N THR A 310 -30.73 -8.10 -9.68
CA THR A 310 -31.73 -9.18 -9.82
C THR A 310 -32.92 -8.79 -10.70
N GLY A 311 -33.05 -7.50 -11.06
CA GLY A 311 -34.24 -6.97 -11.73
C GLY A 311 -35.47 -6.83 -10.83
N ILE A 312 -35.33 -7.09 -9.53
CA ILE A 312 -36.39 -6.90 -8.53
C ILE A 312 -36.39 -5.43 -8.09
N ASP A 313 -37.54 -4.76 -8.18
CA ASP A 313 -37.68 -3.38 -7.74
C ASP A 313 -37.70 -3.26 -6.20
N ALA A 314 -37.55 -2.03 -5.69
CA ALA A 314 -37.47 -1.77 -4.26
C ALA A 314 -38.70 -2.27 -3.47
N VAL A 315 -39.92 -2.12 -4.03
CA VAL A 315 -41.16 -2.53 -3.36
C VAL A 315 -41.24 -4.05 -3.33
N SER A 316 -41.07 -4.71 -4.47
CA SER A 316 -41.06 -6.17 -4.55
C SER A 316 -39.99 -6.80 -3.66
N SER A 317 -38.80 -6.19 -3.58
CA SER A 317 -37.70 -6.68 -2.73
C SER A 317 -38.08 -6.64 -1.24
N PHE A 318 -38.82 -5.61 -0.81
CA PHE A 318 -39.28 -5.45 0.56
C PHE A 318 -40.39 -6.45 0.90
N GLU A 319 -41.32 -6.71 -0.03
CA GLU A 319 -42.37 -7.72 0.15
C GLU A 319 -41.79 -9.12 0.28
N ILE A 320 -40.83 -9.47 -0.59
CA ILE A 320 -40.13 -10.76 -0.57
C ILE A 320 -39.32 -10.94 0.73
N GLU A 321 -38.63 -9.90 1.19
CA GLU A 321 -37.94 -9.90 2.49
C GLU A 321 -38.93 -10.12 3.65
N SER A 322 -40.02 -9.36 3.67
CA SER A 322 -41.04 -9.46 4.72
C SER A 322 -41.67 -10.85 4.77
N TYR A 323 -41.92 -11.46 3.61
CA TYR A 323 -42.39 -12.82 3.48
C TYR A 323 -41.38 -13.84 4.04
N ALA A 324 -40.11 -13.72 3.64
CA ALA A 324 -39.04 -14.60 4.11
C ALA A 324 -38.86 -14.54 5.63
N MET A 325 -38.97 -13.35 6.22
CA MET A 325 -38.94 -13.15 7.68
C MET A 325 -40.17 -13.74 8.37
N THR A 326 -41.37 -13.48 7.84
CA THR A 326 -42.65 -13.94 8.43
C THR A 326 -42.70 -15.46 8.52
N TRP A 327 -42.29 -16.14 7.45
CA TRP A 327 -42.32 -17.61 7.35
C TRP A 327 -41.00 -18.27 7.76
N ARG A 328 -40.02 -17.50 8.25
CA ARG A 328 -38.71 -17.99 8.69
C ARG A 328 -38.02 -18.88 7.66
N ILE A 329 -38.02 -18.46 6.40
CA ILE A 329 -37.36 -19.19 5.32
C ILE A 329 -35.87 -19.31 5.62
N SER A 330 -35.35 -20.53 5.51
CA SER A 330 -33.96 -20.84 5.83
C SER A 330 -33.46 -22.01 4.99
N GLY A 331 -32.15 -22.06 4.76
CA GLY A 331 -31.53 -23.20 4.08
C GLY A 331 -32.05 -23.40 2.65
N SER A 332 -32.25 -24.66 2.26
CA SER A 332 -32.70 -25.02 0.91
C SER A 332 -34.09 -24.50 0.54
N ALA A 333 -34.90 -24.04 1.50
CA ALA A 333 -36.23 -23.49 1.25
C ALA A 333 -36.20 -22.23 0.36
N TYR A 334 -35.09 -21.49 0.34
CA TYR A 334 -34.90 -20.36 -0.59
C TYR A 334 -34.87 -20.78 -2.07
N PHE A 335 -34.58 -22.04 -2.36
CA PHE A 335 -34.54 -22.59 -3.72
C PHE A 335 -35.83 -23.30 -4.12
N SER A 336 -36.82 -23.32 -3.23
CA SER A 336 -38.13 -23.93 -3.47
C SER A 336 -39.17 -22.85 -3.77
N PRO A 337 -40.25 -23.17 -4.50
CA PRO A 337 -41.35 -22.24 -4.70
C PRO A 337 -41.92 -21.75 -3.37
N PHE A 338 -42.15 -20.44 -3.27
CA PHE A 338 -42.77 -19.82 -2.10
C PHE A 338 -44.28 -20.04 -2.15
N THR A 339 -44.81 -20.94 -1.32
CA THR A 339 -46.21 -21.40 -1.37
C THR A 339 -47.09 -20.89 -0.22
N MET A 340 -46.50 -20.26 0.80
CA MET A 340 -47.25 -19.73 1.94
C MET A 340 -47.98 -18.45 1.56
N HIS A 341 -48.95 -18.05 2.38
CA HIS A 341 -49.74 -16.87 2.08
C HIS A 341 -48.89 -15.58 2.20
N PRO A 342 -48.89 -14.70 1.17
CA PRO A 342 -48.02 -13.53 1.13
C PRO A 342 -48.31 -12.49 2.24
N ARG A 343 -49.50 -12.55 2.87
CA ARG A 343 -49.90 -11.67 3.98
C ARG A 343 -49.68 -12.28 5.37
N GLY A 344 -49.00 -13.42 5.48
CA GLY A 344 -48.74 -14.10 6.76
C GLY A 344 -49.87 -15.02 7.22
N TYR A 345 -50.06 -15.14 8.54
CA TYR A 345 -50.96 -16.11 9.22
C TYR A 345 -52.48 -15.87 9.04
N SER A 346 -52.91 -15.36 7.89
CA SER A 346 -54.32 -15.12 7.56
C SER A 346 -55.07 -16.39 7.22
#